data_AF-A0A0D3BYP1-F1
#
_entry.id   AF-A0A0D3BYP1-F1
#
_cell.length_a   1.000
_cell.length_b   1.000
_cell.length_c   1.000
_cell.angle_alpha   90.00
_cell.angle_beta   90.00
_cell.angle_gamma   90.00
#
_symmetry.space_group_name_H-M   'P 1'
#
loop_
_entity.id
_entity.type
_entity.pdbx_description
1 polymer ?
#
loop_
_entity_poly.entity_id
_entity_poly.type
_entity_poly.pdbx_seq_one_letter_code
_entity_poly.pdbx_strand_id
1 'polypeptide(L)'
;MSLWKDHPVMTSSRSSLSGDKSNHTTRFKMSAPLPNSQQIMKTEFMALWDRFSTDPNARVMVLAATNRPSELDEAIMRRLPQAFEIGMPERKERAEILKVTLKGERVEPDIDYDHLARLCEGYTGSYIFELCKKAAYFPIREILEEERKWRPYPLSFI
;
A
#
# COMPACT_ATOMS: atom_id res chain seq x y z
N MET A 1 1.80 9.52 -0.44
CA MET A 1 1.21 8.33 0.24
C MET A 1 2.15 7.12 0.07
N SER A 2 3.33 7.17 0.68
CA SER A 2 4.43 6.21 0.52
C SER A 2 4.83 5.55 1.84
N LEU A 3 3.85 5.20 2.68
CA LEU A 3 4.08 4.83 4.08
C LEU A 3 4.29 3.33 4.33
N TRP A 4 4.63 2.54 3.30
CA TRP A 4 4.56 1.08 3.39
C TRP A 4 5.67 0.34 2.63
N LYS A 5 6.89 0.89 2.64
CA LYS A 5 8.09 0.11 2.31
C LYS A 5 8.92 -0.06 3.59
N ASP A 6 9.15 -1.33 3.93
CA ASP A 6 10.30 -1.83 4.69
C ASP A 6 10.33 -1.73 6.23
N HIS A 7 9.30 -2.26 6.92
CA HIS A 7 9.45 -2.68 8.32
C HIS A 7 8.87 -4.08 8.58
N PRO A 8 9.68 -5.08 8.97
CA PRO A 8 9.20 -6.37 9.47
C PRO A 8 8.82 -6.20 10.95
N VAL A 9 7.73 -5.48 11.21
CA VAL A 9 7.20 -5.31 12.56
C VAL A 9 5.69 -5.34 12.50
N MET A 10 5.10 -6.11 13.41
CA MET A 10 3.67 -6.11 13.69
C MET A 10 3.30 -4.75 14.28
N THR A 11 2.96 -3.77 13.43
CA THR A 11 2.58 -2.44 13.89
C THR A 11 1.07 -2.37 14.05
N SER A 12 0.62 -2.06 15.27
CA SER A 12 -0.76 -1.63 15.49
C SER A 12 -0.86 -0.15 15.14
N SER A 13 -1.90 0.24 14.40
CA SER A 13 -2.24 1.64 14.20
C SER A 13 -3.71 1.79 14.53
N ARG A 14 -4.01 2.39 15.70
CA ARG A 14 -5.38 2.81 16.02
C ARG A 14 -5.78 3.91 15.04
N SER A 15 -6.73 3.64 14.18
CA SER A 15 -7.44 4.68 13.44
C SER A 15 -8.91 4.58 13.79
N SER A 16 -9.40 5.55 14.56
CA SER A 16 -10.83 5.75 14.77
C SER A 16 -11.39 6.38 13.50
N LEU A 17 -12.10 5.60 12.68
CA LEU A 17 -13.00 6.16 11.68
C LEU A 17 -14.16 6.80 12.44
N SER A 18 -14.11 8.13 12.54
CA SER A 18 -15.16 8.97 13.11
C SER A 18 -16.47 8.73 12.36
N GLY A 19 -17.51 8.29 13.08
CA GLY A 19 -18.88 8.22 12.57
C GLY A 19 -19.86 7.46 13.45
N ASP A 20 -19.42 6.44 14.18
CA ASP A 20 -20.27 5.68 15.08
C ASP A 20 -19.43 5.19 16.27
N LYS A 21 -19.72 5.70 17.49
CA LYS A 21 -18.94 5.41 18.73
C LYS A 21 -19.05 3.94 19.18
N SER A 22 -19.68 3.12 18.35
CA SER A 22 -20.08 1.78 18.70
C SER A 22 -19.26 0.71 17.94
N ASN A 23 -18.52 1.07 16.88
CA ASN A 23 -17.65 0.15 16.12
C ASN A 23 -16.17 0.54 16.22
N HIS A 24 -15.37 -0.26 16.93
CA HIS A 24 -13.92 -0.09 17.03
C HIS A 24 -13.19 -0.97 16.01
N THR A 25 -13.07 -0.50 14.76
CA THR A 25 -12.26 -1.19 13.74
C THR A 25 -10.76 -1.04 14.08
N THR A 26 -10.15 -2.11 14.59
CA THR A 26 -8.71 -2.15 14.86
C THR A 26 -8.00 -2.93 13.77
N ARG A 27 -7.23 -2.24 12.92
CA ARG A 27 -6.43 -2.89 11.86
C ARG A 27 -5.10 -3.38 12.43
N PHE A 28 -4.81 -4.66 12.22
CA PHE A 28 -3.53 -5.27 12.51
C PHE A 28 -2.85 -5.65 11.19
N LYS A 29 -1.57 -5.30 11.00
CA LYS A 29 -0.78 -5.78 9.86
C LYS A 29 0.10 -6.93 10.34
N MET A 30 -0.08 -8.11 9.77
CA MET A 30 0.78 -9.26 10.02
C MET A 30 1.85 -9.35 8.93
N SER A 31 3.13 -9.30 9.32
CA SER A 31 4.26 -9.61 8.44
C SER A 31 5.11 -10.71 9.09
N ALA A 32 5.65 -11.62 8.29
CA ALA A 32 6.44 -12.76 8.76
C ALA A 32 7.62 -12.31 9.66
N PRO A 33 7.73 -12.77 10.92
CA PRO A 33 8.83 -12.36 11.82
C PRO A 33 10.13 -13.18 11.65
N LEU A 34 11.22 -12.86 12.37
CA LEU A 34 12.47 -13.64 12.41
C LEU A 34 12.31 -14.94 13.22
N PRO A 35 12.98 -16.07 12.91
CA PRO A 35 12.63 -17.43 13.33
C PRO A 35 12.31 -17.63 14.83
N ASN A 36 13.15 -17.15 15.74
CA ASN A 36 12.92 -17.29 17.20
C ASN A 36 11.89 -16.30 17.75
N SER A 37 11.73 -15.15 17.08
CA SER A 37 10.73 -14.13 17.41
C SER A 37 9.34 -14.47 16.86
N GLN A 38 9.24 -15.38 15.87
CA GLN A 38 7.96 -15.78 15.28
C GLN A 38 7.03 -16.43 16.29
N GLN A 39 7.55 -17.35 17.11
CA GLN A 39 6.72 -18.09 18.06
C GLN A 39 6.21 -17.20 19.21
N ILE A 40 7.06 -16.30 19.72
CA ILE A 40 6.67 -15.36 20.78
C ILE A 40 5.61 -14.38 20.27
N MET A 41 5.85 -13.74 19.10
CA MET A 41 4.88 -12.82 18.51
C MET A 41 3.56 -13.51 18.16
N LYS A 42 3.62 -14.74 17.63
CA LYS A 42 2.44 -15.56 17.37
C LYS A 42 1.66 -15.82 18.65
N THR A 43 2.32 -16.25 19.72
CA THR A 43 1.67 -16.58 20.99
C THR A 43 1.00 -15.36 21.61
N GLU A 44 1.71 -14.22 21.64
CA GLU A 44 1.17 -12.96 22.17
C GLU A 44 -0.02 -12.46 21.36
N PHE A 45 0.06 -12.51 20.03
CA PHE A 45 -1.05 -12.17 19.15
C PHE A 45 -2.30 -13.01 19.42
N MET A 46 -2.11 -14.33 19.57
CA MET A 46 -3.21 -15.27 19.79
C MET A 46 -3.87 -15.04 21.15
N ALA A 47 -3.08 -14.73 22.19
CA ALA A 47 -3.61 -14.35 23.49
C ALA A 47 -4.43 -13.05 23.43
N LEU A 48 -3.97 -12.05 22.66
CA LEU A 48 -4.73 -10.81 22.44
C LEU A 48 -6.01 -11.06 21.64
N TRP A 49 -5.97 -11.90 20.60
CA TRP A 49 -7.13 -12.26 19.79
C TRP A 49 -8.24 -12.90 20.63
N ASP A 50 -7.89 -13.86 21.48
CA ASP A 50 -8.84 -14.56 22.34
C ASP A 50 -9.47 -13.59 23.37
N ARG A 51 -8.70 -12.59 23.83
CA ARG A 51 -9.20 -11.54 24.72
C ARG A 51 -10.21 -10.60 24.05
N PHE A 52 -10.06 -10.30 22.76
CA PHE A 52 -11.07 -9.51 22.02
C PHE A 52 -12.35 -10.30 21.74
N SER A 53 -12.23 -11.61 21.57
CA SER A 53 -13.36 -12.49 21.24
C SER A 53 -14.28 -12.77 22.43
N THR A 54 -13.85 -12.45 23.65
CA THR A 54 -14.54 -12.77 24.91
C THR A 54 -15.23 -11.58 25.57
N ASP A 55 -14.95 -10.35 25.14
CA ASP A 55 -15.62 -9.15 25.63
C ASP A 55 -16.89 -8.86 24.80
N PRO A 56 -18.11 -9.05 25.34
CA PRO A 56 -19.35 -8.86 24.60
C PRO A 56 -19.60 -7.39 24.19
N ASN A 57 -18.87 -6.44 24.76
CA ASN A 57 -18.95 -5.02 24.38
C ASN A 57 -17.92 -4.62 23.32
N ALA A 58 -16.94 -5.49 23.01
CA ALA A 58 -15.90 -5.21 22.04
C ALA A 58 -16.31 -5.68 20.64
N ARG A 59 -16.53 -4.72 19.72
CA ARG A 59 -16.68 -4.99 18.29
C ARG A 59 -15.36 -4.73 17.57
N VAL A 60 -14.55 -5.78 17.43
CA VAL A 60 -13.24 -5.75 16.77
C VAL A 60 -13.28 -6.55 15.47
N MET A 61 -12.90 -5.91 14.36
CA MET A 61 -12.68 -6.59 13.07
C MET A 61 -11.17 -6.66 12.79
N VAL A 62 -10.65 -7.87 12.61
CA VAL A 62 -9.25 -8.08 12.25
C VAL A 62 -9.15 -8.38 10.76
N LEU A 63 -8.28 -7.65 10.06
CA LEU A 63 -7.97 -7.85 8.64
C LEU A 63 -6.51 -8.28 8.52
N ALA A 64 -6.25 -9.31 7.73
CA ALA A 64 -4.90 -9.78 7.42
C ALA A 64 -4.65 -9.70 5.91
N ALA A 65 -3.39 -9.48 5.52
CA ALA A 65 -2.96 -9.49 4.12
C ALA A 65 -1.61 -10.20 4.01
N THR A 66 -1.49 -11.16 3.09
CA THR A 66 -0.25 -11.90 2.82
C THR A 66 -0.14 -12.21 1.34
N ASN A 67 1.10 -12.20 0.82
CA ASN A 67 1.40 -12.70 -0.53
C ASN A 67 1.86 -14.17 -0.51
N ARG A 68 1.90 -14.79 0.68
CA ARG A 68 2.37 -16.17 0.90
C ARG A 68 1.42 -16.91 1.85
N PRO A 69 0.17 -17.20 1.43
CA PRO A 69 -0.81 -17.86 2.30
C PRO A 69 -0.36 -19.24 2.76
N SER A 70 0.44 -19.96 1.96
CA SER A 70 0.99 -21.28 2.30
C SER A 70 2.00 -21.27 3.46
N GLU A 71 2.57 -20.11 3.78
CA GLU A 71 3.51 -19.95 4.91
C GLU A 71 2.76 -19.61 6.23
N LEU A 72 1.45 -19.41 6.20
CA LEU A 72 0.66 -19.12 7.39
C LEU A 72 0.38 -20.38 8.20
N ASP A 73 0.45 -20.23 9.52
CA ASP A 73 0.13 -21.30 10.45
C ASP A 73 -1.37 -21.60 10.49
N GLU A 74 -1.70 -22.89 10.58
CA GLU A 74 -3.09 -23.36 10.57
C GLU A 74 -3.95 -22.77 11.71
N ALA A 75 -3.37 -22.50 12.88
CA ALA A 75 -4.11 -21.93 14.01
C ALA A 75 -4.57 -20.48 13.75
N ILE A 76 -3.82 -19.73 12.92
CA ILE A 76 -4.18 -18.39 12.47
C ILE A 76 -5.25 -18.48 11.37
N MET A 77 -5.10 -19.41 10.42
CA MET A 77 -6.09 -19.60 9.35
C MET A 77 -7.48 -19.94 9.91
N ARG A 78 -7.57 -20.78 10.95
CA ARG A 78 -8.85 -21.11 11.61
C ARG A 78 -9.55 -19.89 12.23
N ARG A 79 -8.80 -18.85 12.58
CA ARG A 79 -9.32 -17.57 13.12
C ARG A 79 -9.65 -16.54 12.04
N LEU A 80 -9.27 -16.80 10.79
CA LEU A 80 -9.54 -15.98 9.60
C LEU A 80 -10.41 -16.78 8.61
N PRO A 81 -11.69 -17.03 8.92
CA PRO A 81 -12.54 -17.90 8.11
C PRO A 81 -12.89 -17.32 6.73
N GLN A 82 -12.76 -16.01 6.55
CA GLN A 82 -12.97 -15.35 5.26
C GLN A 82 -11.63 -14.92 4.66
N ALA A 83 -11.32 -15.49 3.50
CA ALA A 83 -10.16 -15.14 2.71
C ALA A 83 -10.60 -14.78 1.29
N PHE A 84 -9.99 -13.73 0.74
CA PHE A 84 -10.22 -13.27 -0.62
C PHE A 84 -8.88 -13.23 -1.33
N GLU A 85 -8.79 -13.94 -2.46
CA GLU A 85 -7.62 -13.85 -3.32
C GLU A 85 -7.72 -12.57 -4.15
N ILE A 86 -6.64 -11.79 -4.15
CA ILE A 86 -6.54 -10.57 -4.95
C ILE A 86 -5.61 -10.87 -6.12
N GLY A 87 -6.20 -10.94 -7.31
CA GLY A 87 -5.48 -11.15 -8.56
C GLY A 87 -4.80 -9.88 -9.08
N MET A 88 -4.19 -10.02 -10.26
CA MET A 88 -3.68 -8.88 -11.02
C MET A 88 -4.84 -7.99 -11.49
N PRO A 89 -4.69 -6.65 -11.44
CA PRO A 89 -5.78 -5.76 -11.84
C PRO A 89 -6.02 -5.85 -13.35
N GLU A 90 -7.29 -5.96 -13.72
CA GLU A 90 -7.75 -5.84 -15.09
C GLU A 90 -7.57 -4.40 -15.61
N ARG A 91 -7.71 -4.23 -16.91
CA ARG A 91 -7.55 -2.93 -17.57
C ARG A 91 -8.41 -1.82 -16.94
N LYS A 92 -9.69 -2.09 -16.66
CA LYS A 92 -10.58 -1.09 -16.04
C LYS A 92 -10.10 -0.71 -14.65
N GLU A 93 -9.66 -1.69 -13.86
CA GLU A 93 -9.11 -1.47 -12.52
C GLU A 93 -7.80 -0.68 -12.58
N ARG A 94 -6.92 -0.95 -13.55
CA ARG A 94 -5.70 -0.15 -13.78
C ARG A 94 -6.02 1.30 -14.13
N ALA A 95 -7.06 1.57 -14.93
CA ALA A 95 -7.50 2.93 -15.21
C ALA A 95 -7.96 3.64 -13.94
N GLU A 96 -8.72 2.95 -13.06
CA GLU A 96 -9.11 3.50 -11.75
C GLU A 96 -7.90 3.72 -10.83
N ILE A 97 -6.94 2.79 -10.79
CA ILE A 97 -5.69 2.97 -10.04
C ILE A 97 -4.93 4.20 -10.53
N LEU A 98 -4.82 4.41 -11.85
CA LEU A 98 -4.19 5.60 -12.42
C LEU A 98 -4.91 6.88 -11.98
N LYS A 99 -6.25 6.90 -12.04
CA LYS A 99 -7.06 8.06 -11.58
C LYS A 99 -6.84 8.36 -10.11
N VAL A 100 -6.85 7.35 -9.25
CA VAL A 100 -6.61 7.53 -7.81
C VAL A 100 -5.18 7.96 -7.54
N THR A 101 -4.21 7.39 -8.26
CA THR A 101 -2.78 7.69 -8.10
C THR A 101 -2.46 9.13 -8.49
N LEU A 102 -3.07 9.62 -9.58
CA LEU A 102 -2.85 10.96 -10.10
C LEU A 102 -3.83 11.99 -9.52
N LYS A 103 -4.67 11.59 -8.57
CA LYS A 103 -5.64 12.49 -7.94
C LYS A 103 -4.92 13.60 -7.17
N GLY A 104 -5.14 14.84 -7.60
CA GLY A 104 -4.53 16.03 -6.99
C GLY A 104 -3.18 16.43 -7.59
N GLU A 105 -2.66 15.64 -8.54
CA GLU A 105 -1.47 16.00 -9.32
C GLU A 105 -1.84 16.90 -10.51
N ARG A 106 -0.86 17.67 -11.00
CA ARG A 106 -1.03 18.45 -12.23
C ARG A 106 -0.81 17.54 -13.45
N VAL A 107 -1.91 17.17 -14.10
CA VAL A 107 -1.93 16.36 -15.32
C VAL A 107 -2.59 17.13 -16.45
N GLU A 108 -2.41 16.65 -17.68
CA GLU A 108 -3.09 17.20 -18.85
C GLU A 108 -4.63 17.04 -18.71
N PRO A 109 -5.44 18.04 -19.09
CA PRO A 109 -6.90 18.01 -18.90
C PRO A 109 -7.59 16.82 -19.56
N ASP A 110 -7.08 16.38 -20.71
CA ASP A 110 -7.70 15.36 -21.56
C ASP A 110 -6.94 14.01 -21.51
N ILE A 111 -6.30 13.72 -20.37
CA ILE A 111 -5.53 12.48 -20.21
C ILE A 111 -6.42 11.23 -20.38
N ASP A 112 -6.09 10.40 -21.36
CA ASP A 112 -6.80 9.14 -21.62
C ASP A 112 -6.27 8.01 -20.70
N TYR A 113 -6.89 7.88 -19.53
CA TYR A 113 -6.58 6.82 -18.57
C TYR A 113 -6.82 5.41 -19.12
N ASP A 114 -7.78 5.23 -20.02
CA ASP A 114 -8.09 3.91 -20.58
C ASP A 114 -7.04 3.50 -21.63
N HIS A 115 -6.46 4.46 -22.35
CA HIS A 115 -5.28 4.24 -23.17
C HIS A 115 -4.06 3.90 -22.32
N LEU A 116 -3.76 4.66 -21.28
CA LEU A 116 -2.63 4.37 -20.38
C LEU A 116 -2.77 3.00 -19.71
N ALA A 117 -3.99 2.60 -19.33
CA ALA A 117 -4.25 1.30 -18.73
C ALA A 117 -4.02 0.12 -19.70
N ARG A 118 -4.18 0.32 -21.02
CA ARG A 118 -3.78 -0.67 -22.05
C ARG A 118 -2.27 -0.86 -22.05
N LEU A 119 -1.51 0.24 -22.00
CA LEU A 119 -0.04 0.19 -22.01
C LEU A 119 0.55 -0.40 -20.74
N CYS A 120 -0.19 -0.35 -19.63
CA CYS A 120 0.22 -0.89 -18.32
C CYS A 120 -0.22 -2.36 -18.12
N GLU A 121 -0.31 -3.18 -19.18
CA GLU A 121 -0.69 -4.58 -19.03
C GLU A 121 0.26 -5.35 -18.10
N GLY A 122 -0.31 -6.15 -17.18
CA GLY A 122 0.45 -6.89 -16.17
C GLY A 122 0.99 -6.04 -15.01
N TYR A 123 0.72 -4.73 -14.98
CA TYR A 123 1.21 -3.87 -13.90
C TYR A 123 0.30 -3.97 -12.68
N THR A 124 0.91 -4.10 -11.50
CA THR A 124 0.24 -3.91 -10.22
C THR A 124 0.11 -2.42 -9.89
N GLY A 125 -0.68 -2.10 -8.86
CA GLY A 125 -0.80 -0.72 -8.40
C GLY A 125 0.53 -0.08 -7.95
N SER A 126 1.47 -0.86 -7.41
CA SER A 126 2.79 -0.33 -7.05
C SER A 126 3.64 0.01 -8.27
N TYR A 127 3.58 -0.79 -9.34
CA TYR A 127 4.26 -0.47 -10.59
C TYR A 127 3.67 0.77 -11.25
N ILE A 128 2.34 0.92 -11.28
CA ILE A 128 1.66 2.12 -11.77
C ILE A 128 2.10 3.35 -10.96
N PHE A 129 2.14 3.26 -9.64
CA PHE A 129 2.59 4.36 -8.79
C PHE A 129 4.03 4.78 -9.09
N GLU A 130 4.96 3.82 -9.17
CA GLU A 130 6.37 4.12 -9.49
C GLU A 130 6.54 4.66 -10.92
N LEU A 131 5.70 4.21 -11.87
CA LEU A 131 5.64 4.77 -13.22
C LEU A 131 5.24 6.25 -13.20
N CYS A 132 4.13 6.59 -12.53
CA CYS A 132 3.67 7.98 -12.39
C CYS A 132 4.72 8.85 -11.69
N LYS A 133 5.36 8.31 -10.65
CA LYS A 133 6.45 9.00 -9.94
C LYS A 133 7.63 9.30 -10.88
N LYS A 134 8.03 8.34 -11.73
CA LYS A 134 9.08 8.57 -12.74
C LYS A 134 8.66 9.59 -13.79
N ALA A 135 7.40 9.54 -14.24
CA ALA A 135 6.85 10.48 -15.21
C ALA A 135 6.91 11.94 -14.70
N ALA A 136 6.67 12.17 -13.42
CA ALA A 136 6.75 13.50 -12.81
C ALA A 136 8.15 14.15 -12.86
N TYR A 137 9.22 13.38 -13.10
CA TYR A 137 10.57 13.94 -13.25
C TYR A 137 10.89 14.47 -14.64
N PHE A 138 10.09 14.14 -15.67
CA PHE A 138 10.37 14.58 -17.04
C PHE A 138 10.33 16.12 -17.20
N PRO A 139 9.31 16.84 -16.69
CA PRO A 139 9.27 18.30 -16.79
C PRO A 139 10.48 18.96 -16.11
N ILE A 140 10.95 18.40 -14.99
CA ILE A 140 12.14 18.91 -14.29
C ILE A 140 13.39 18.75 -15.16
N ARG A 141 13.53 17.61 -15.85
CA ARG A 141 14.66 17.36 -16.76
C ARG A 141 14.65 18.32 -17.95
N GLU A 142 13.48 18.56 -18.54
CA GLU A 142 13.33 19.50 -19.66
C GLU A 142 13.77 20.91 -19.27
N ILE A 143 13.32 21.42 -18.11
CA ILE A 143 13.72 22.73 -17.59
C ILE A 143 15.25 22.80 -17.38
N LEU A 144 15.85 21.77 -16.76
CA LEU A 144 17.30 21.74 -16.53
C LEU A 144 18.11 21.69 -17.84
N GLU A 145 17.60 21.01 -18.86
CA GLU A 145 18.24 20.97 -20.17
C GLU A 145 18.14 22.31 -20.90
N GLU A 146 17.01 23.01 -20.78
CA GLU A 146 16.87 24.37 -21.29
C GLU A 146 17.83 25.35 -20.59
N GLU A 147 17.93 25.30 -19.25
CA GLU A 147 18.87 26.14 -18.51
C GLU A 147 20.33 25.89 -18.94
N ARG A 148 20.72 24.64 -19.18
CA ARG A 148 22.06 24.29 -19.66
C ARG A 148 22.32 24.80 -21.08
N LYS A 149 21.31 24.82 -21.95
CA LYS A 149 21.41 25.41 -23.30
C LYS A 149 21.59 26.92 -23.23
N TRP A 150 20.89 27.60 -22.32
CA TRP A 150 21.00 29.05 -22.12
C TRP A 150 22.25 29.48 -21.36
N ARG A 151 22.84 28.61 -20.52
CA ARG A 151 24.13 28.82 -19.85
C ARG A 151 25.17 27.80 -20.33
N PRO A 152 25.76 27.98 -21.52
CA PRO A 152 26.71 27.02 -22.10
C PRO A 152 28.03 26.91 -21.32
N TYR A 153 28.32 27.81 -20.38
CA TYR A 153 29.48 27.74 -19.50
C TYR A 153 29.04 27.51 -18.06
N PRO A 154 29.60 26.50 -17.35
CA PRO A 154 29.43 26.43 -15.90
C PRO A 154 29.94 27.74 -15.31
N LEU A 155 29.27 28.25 -14.28
CA LEU A 155 29.83 29.32 -13.45
C LEU A 155 31.12 28.77 -12.85
N SER A 156 32.24 29.01 -13.51
CA SER A 156 33.54 29.08 -12.89
C SER A 156 33.42 30.22 -11.88
N PHE A 157 33.04 29.87 -10.66
CA PHE A 157 33.22 30.76 -9.53
C PHE A 157 34.72 31.05 -9.44
N ILE A 158 34.99 32.34 -9.35
CA ILE A 158 36.23 33.02 -8.97
C ILE A 158 37.05 32.21 -7.97
#